data_AF-A0A2G1LIQ1-F1
#
_entry.id   AF-A0A2G1LIQ1-F1
#
_cell.length_a   1.000
_cell.length_b   1.000
_cell.length_c   1.000
_cell.angle_alpha   90.00
_cell.angle_beta   90.00
_cell.angle_gamma   90.00
#
_symmetry.space_group_name_H-M   'P 1'
#
loop_
_entity.id
_entity.type
_entity.pdbx_description
1 polymer ?
#
loop_
_entity_poly.entity_id
_entity_poly.type
_entity_poly.pdbx_seq_one_letter_code
_entity_poly.pdbx_strand_id
1 'polypeptide(L)' 'MIRKALSRIGKSHSDVARDLGVDRAVVRGLLYGHLKGARGDAHKVAVALGMKDGVIVDDTTPIADAIKAAIAA' A
#
# COMPACT_ATOMS: atom_id res chain seq x y z
N MET A 1 -8.98 4.93 12.54
CA MET A 1 -8.78 3.47 12.43
C MET A 1 -7.35 3.09 12.03
N ILE A 2 -6.70 3.70 11.02
CA ILE A 2 -5.34 3.25 10.58
C ILE A 2 -4.17 3.83 11.38
N ARG A 3 -4.28 5.06 11.91
CA ARG A 3 -3.26 5.61 12.83
C ARG A 3 -2.99 4.68 14.02
N LYS A 4 -4.01 3.93 14.46
CA LYS A 4 -3.93 2.94 15.52
C LYS A 4 -3.14 1.69 15.11
N ALA A 5 -3.18 1.31 13.83
CA ALA A 5 -2.36 0.22 13.29
C ALA A 5 -0.88 0.65 13.23
N LEU A 6 -0.59 1.85 12.70
CA LEU A 6 0.76 2.43 12.74
C LEU A 6 1.31 2.58 14.17
N SER A 7 0.47 3.00 15.12
CA SER A 7 0.85 3.04 16.54
C SER A 7 1.10 1.67 17.16
N ARG A 8 0.54 0.57 16.61
CA ARG A 8 0.80 -0.80 17.09
C ARG A 8 2.13 -1.35 16.60
N ILE A 9 2.58 -0.97 15.40
CA ILE A 9 3.89 -1.34 14.84
C ILE A 9 5.00 -0.34 15.22
N GLY A 10 4.65 0.80 15.83
CA GLY A 10 5.61 1.81 16.28
C GLY A 10 6.29 2.60 15.15
N LYS A 11 5.82 2.46 13.89
CA LYS A 11 6.38 3.16 12.74
C LYS A 11 5.62 4.46 12.44
N SER A 12 6.35 5.50 12.05
CA SER A 12 5.74 6.74 11.58
C SER A 12 5.31 6.62 10.11
N HIS A 13 4.47 7.55 9.66
CA HIS A 13 4.06 7.60 8.25
C HIS A 13 5.27 7.83 7.32
N SER A 14 6.31 8.50 7.82
CA SER A 14 7.56 8.76 7.09
C SER A 14 8.40 7.50 6.92
N ASP A 15 8.44 6.64 7.94
CA ASP A 15 9.17 5.37 7.89
C ASP A 15 8.50 4.42 6.90
N VAL A 16 7.16 4.35 6.94
CA VAL A 16 6.38 3.57 5.97
C VAL A 16 6.61 4.06 4.54
N ALA A 17 6.62 5.38 4.33
CA ALA A 17 6.90 5.94 3.01
C ALA A 17 8.30 5.56 2.51
N ARG A 18 9.31 5.61 3.39
CA ARG A 18 10.70 5.23 3.08
C ARG A 18 10.82 3.75 2.76
N ASP A 19 10.27 2.89 3.59
CA ASP A 19 10.35 1.43 3.42
C ASP A 19 9.68 0.96 2.12
N LEU A 20 8.60 1.65 1.71
CA LEU A 20 7.88 1.34 0.48
C LEU A 20 8.39 2.10 -0.74
N GLY A 21 9.32 3.04 -0.58
CA GLY A 21 9.84 3.87 -1.67
C GLY A 21 8.80 4.83 -2.28
N VAL A 22 7.78 5.22 -1.52
CA VAL A 22 6.67 6.06 -1.99
C VAL A 22 6.72 7.47 -1.38
N ASP A 23 6.00 8.40 -2.00
CA ASP A 23 5.88 9.76 -1.44
C ASP A 23 5.05 9.80 -0.14
N ARG A 24 5.51 10.59 0.84
CA ARG A 24 4.83 10.75 2.14
C ARG A 24 3.41 11.29 2.01
N ALA A 25 3.13 12.13 1.01
CA ALA A 25 1.81 12.66 0.72
C ALA A 25 0.82 11.54 0.34
N VAL A 26 1.29 10.47 -0.30
CA VAL A 26 0.46 9.30 -0.64
C VAL A 26 0.03 8.58 0.64
N VAL A 27 0.98 8.29 1.53
CA VAL A 27 0.69 7.66 2.84
C VAL A 27 -0.27 8.55 3.64
N ARG A 28 0.00 9.86 3.68
CA ARG A 28 -0.84 10.83 4.37
C ARG A 28 -2.26 10.86 3.77
N GLY A 29 -2.38 10.92 2.45
CA GLY A 29 -3.64 10.93 1.73
C GLY A 29 -4.49 9.68 1.98
N LEU A 30 -3.88 8.52 2.11
CA LEU A 30 -4.56 7.28 2.53
C LEU A 30 -5.06 7.35 3.97
N LEU A 31 -4.21 7.80 4.90
CA LEU A 31 -4.54 7.86 6.32
C LEU A 31 -5.69 8.82 6.64
N TYR A 32 -5.78 9.94 5.91
CA TYR A 32 -6.86 10.91 6.05
C TYR A 32 -8.06 10.63 5.14
N GLY A 33 -8.00 9.59 4.31
CA GLY A 33 -9.10 9.18 3.42
C GLY A 33 -9.27 10.01 2.14
N HIS A 34 -8.30 10.87 1.82
CA HIS A 34 -8.27 11.61 0.54
C HIS A 34 -7.96 10.68 -0.65
N LEU A 35 -7.18 9.62 -0.42
CA LEU A 35 -6.84 8.62 -1.43
C LEU A 35 -7.52 7.30 -1.10
N LYS A 36 -8.23 6.75 -2.09
CA LYS A 36 -8.91 5.45 -1.97
C LYS A 36 -7.97 4.24 -2.02
N GLY A 37 -6.73 4.43 -2.46
CA GLY A 37 -5.78 3.32 -2.61
C GLY A 37 -6.12 2.34 -3.73
N ALA A 38 -6.81 2.77 -4.79
CA ALA A 38 -7.24 1.87 -5.87
C ALA A 38 -6.07 1.42 -6.77
N ARG A 39 -5.10 2.30 -7.04
CA ARG A 39 -4.01 2.08 -8.00
C ARG A 39 -2.70 2.79 -7.61
N GLY A 40 -1.60 2.40 -8.25
CA GLY A 40 -0.27 3.00 -8.08
C GLY A 40 0.29 2.86 -6.66
N ASP A 41 1.09 3.83 -6.24
CA ASP A 41 1.69 3.86 -4.89
C ASP A 41 0.63 3.81 -3.79
N ALA A 42 -0.53 4.42 -4.01
CA ALA A 42 -1.61 4.38 -3.04
C ALA A 42 -2.17 2.95 -2.86
N HIS A 43 -2.21 2.15 -3.93
CA HIS A 43 -2.55 0.73 -3.83
C HIS A 43 -1.49 -0.02 -3.03
N LYS A 44 -0.21 0.17 -3.37
CA LYS A 44 0.92 -0.49 -2.71
C LYS A 44 0.89 -0.24 -1.19
N VAL A 45 0.72 1.02 -0.79
CA VAL A 45 0.61 1.40 0.63
C VAL A 45 -0.63 0.80 1.29
N ALA A 46 -1.79 0.81 0.63
CA ALA A 46 -3.02 0.26 1.19
C ALA A 46 -2.91 -1.26 1.45
N VAL A 47 -2.30 -2.01 0.53
CA VAL A 47 -2.06 -3.45 0.70
C VAL A 47 -0.99 -3.71 1.76
N ALA A 48 0.14 -2.99 1.72
CA ALA A 48 1.24 -3.16 2.68
C ALA A 48 0.84 -2.84 4.13
N LEU A 49 -0.08 -1.88 4.31
CA LEU A 49 -0.66 -1.56 5.62
C LEU A 49 -1.80 -2.49 6.04
N GLY A 50 -2.16 -3.49 5.21
CA GLY A 50 -3.27 -4.41 5.47
C GLY A 50 -4.64 -3.71 5.47
N MET A 51 -4.78 -2.58 4.76
CA MET A 51 -6.04 -1.85 4.65
C MET A 51 -7.02 -2.52 3.69
N LYS A 52 -6.49 -3.31 2.75
CA LYS A 52 -7.27 -4.12 1.81
C LYS A 52 -6.47 -5.33 1.37
N ASP A 53 -7.18 -6.36 0.92
CA ASP A 53 -6.58 -7.44 0.15
C ASP A 53 -6.23 -6.96 -1.27
N GLY A 54 -5.05 -7.35 -1.72
CA GLY A 54 -4.53 -7.00 -3.03
C GLY A 54 -3.12 -7.54 -3.24
N VAL A 55 -2.68 -7.59 -4.49
CA VAL A 55 -1.36 -8.06 -4.87
C VAL A 55 -0.51 -6.85 -5.24
N ILE A 56 0.63 -6.67 -4.58
CA ILE A 56 1.63 -5.69 -4.97
C ILE A 56 2.42 -6.29 -6.12
N VAL A 57 2.22 -5.75 -7.32
CA VAL A 57 2.99 -6.12 -8.50
C VAL A 57 4.17 -5.18 -8.59
N ASP A 58 5.39 -5.73 -8.60
CA ASP A 58 6.59 -4.96 -8.93
C ASP A 58 6.69 -4.72 -10.45
N ASP A 59 7.47 -3.72 -10.84
CA ASP A 59 7.61 -3.32 -12.25
C ASP A 59 8.38 -4.36 -13.09
N THR A 60 8.96 -5.37 -12.45
CA THR A 60 9.73 -6.45 -13.09
C THR A 60 8.83 -7.64 -13.45
N THR A 61 7.65 -7.72 -12.84
CA THR A 61 6.72 -8.83 -13.01
C THR A 61 5.78 -8.56 -14.20
N PRO A 62 5.70 -9.47 -15.20
CA PRO A 62 4.75 -9.34 -16.29
C PRO A 62 3.31 -9.26 -15.76
N ILE A 63 2.54 -8.28 -16.26
CA ILE A 63 1.14 -8.07 -15.84
C ILE A 63 0.30 -9.35 -16.02
N ALA A 64 0.58 -10.15 -17.04
CA ALA A 64 -0.10 -11.42 -17.30
C ALA A 64 0.06 -12.43 -16.15
N ASP A 65 1.25 -12.52 -15.55
CA ASP A 65 1.53 -13.43 -14.43
C ASP A 65 0.95 -12.88 -13.12
N ALA A 66 0.97 -11.56 -12.95
CA ALA A 66 0.33 -10.90 -11.83
C ALA A 66 -1.20 -11.09 -11.82
N ILE A 67 -1.83 -11.04 -13.00
CA ILE A 67 -3.27 -11.33 -13.15
C ILE A 67 -3.56 -12.80 -12.81
N LYS A 68 -2.73 -13.75 -13.26
CA LYS A 68 -2.90 -15.16 -12.88
C LYS A 68 -2.77 -15.37 -11.37
N ALA A 69 -1.78 -14.75 -10.74
CA ALA A 69 -1.61 -14.81 -9.28
C ALA A 69 -2.81 -14.22 -8.53
N ALA A 70 -3.40 -13.13 -9.06
CA ALA A 70 -4.58 -12.51 -8.46
C ALA A 70 -5.88 -13.31 -8.67
N ILE A 71 -6.00 -14.12 -9.73
CA ILE A 71 -7.19 -14.96 -9.99
C ILE A 71 -7.10 -16.31 -9.25
N ALA A 72 -5.89 -16.75 -8.92
CA ALA A 72 -5.64 -18.04 -8.25
C ALA A 72 -5.67 -17.99 -6.71
N ALA A 73 -5.80 -16.80 -6.11
CA ALA A 73 -5.87 -16.56 -4.67
C ALA A 73 -7.32 -16.32 -4.22
#